data_AF-A0A5D4K6M1-F1
#
_entry.id   AF-A0A5D4K6M1-F1
#
_cell.length_a   1.000
_cell.length_b   1.000
_cell.length_c   1.000
_cell.angle_alpha   90.00
_cell.angle_beta   90.00
_cell.angle_gamma   90.00
#
_symmetry.space_group_name_H-M   'P 1'
#
loop_
_entity.id
_entity.type
_entity.pdbx_description
1 polymer ?
#
loop_
_entity_poly.entity_id
_entity_poly.type
_entity_poly.pdbx_seq_one_letter_code
_entity_poly.pdbx_strand_id
1 'polypeptide(L)'
;MAFISREQLINELQTAFPSLLEEYGLENIGIFEEEGQKDQYYLGYTVKKDGNAYMIHLPYKKDHDGGLEPASDQWTIESDDPESADTTGFDSMEAALREI
;
A
#
# COMPACT_ATOMS: atom_id res chain seq x y z
N MET A 1 -5.73 14.43 -12.90
CA MET A 1 -5.99 15.01 -11.56
C MET A 1 -4.78 15.86 -11.17
N ALA A 2 -4.70 16.36 -9.94
CA ALA A 2 -3.48 17.00 -9.44
C ALA A 2 -2.54 15.91 -8.92
N PHE A 3 -1.30 15.88 -9.40
CA PHE A 3 -0.26 15.01 -8.86
C PHE A 3 -0.02 15.37 -7.38
N ILE A 4 -0.03 14.36 -6.51
CA ILE A 4 0.25 14.53 -5.08
C ILE A 4 1.72 14.21 -4.85
N SER A 5 2.41 14.97 -4.00
CA SER A 5 3.80 14.66 -3.73
C SER A 5 3.92 13.34 -2.95
N ARG A 6 4.97 12.58 -3.22
CA ARG A 6 5.30 11.36 -2.47
C ARG A 6 5.30 11.60 -0.95
N GLU A 7 5.88 12.70 -0.50
CA GLU A 7 5.97 13.04 0.92
C GLU A 7 4.60 13.28 1.55
N GLN A 8 3.67 13.91 0.82
CA GLN A 8 2.30 14.10 1.30
C GLN A 8 1.59 12.75 1.47
N LEU A 9 1.66 11.88 0.46
CA LEU A 9 1.04 10.55 0.54
C LEU A 9 1.62 9.72 1.70
N ILE A 10 2.94 9.71 1.87
CA ILE A 10 3.59 9.01 2.99
C ILE A 10 3.10 9.56 4.32
N ASN A 11 3.00 10.88 4.47
CA ASN A 11 2.54 11.50 5.71
C ASN A 11 1.07 11.14 6.04
N GLU A 12 0.21 11.11 5.01
CA GLU A 12 -1.17 10.67 5.14
C GLU A 12 -1.26 9.19 5.59
N LEU A 13 -0.48 8.30 4.94
CA LEU A 13 -0.45 6.88 5.30
C LEU A 13 0.05 6.66 6.74
N GLN A 14 1.13 7.34 7.14
CA GLN A 14 1.71 7.25 8.48
C GLN A 14 0.76 7.73 9.58
N THR A 15 -0.06 8.74 9.29
CA THR A 15 -1.03 9.27 10.25
C THR A 15 -2.09 8.23 10.63
N ALA A 16 -2.40 7.29 9.73
CA ALA A 16 -3.35 6.21 9.98
C ALA A 16 -2.78 5.06 10.83
N PHE A 17 -1.46 4.95 11.00
CA PHE A 17 -0.81 3.78 11.62
C PHE A 17 -1.41 3.37 12.97
N PRO A 18 -1.57 4.27 13.96
CA PRO A 18 -2.06 3.87 15.27
C PRO A 18 -3.47 3.27 15.21
N SER A 19 -4.35 3.87 14.40
CA SER A 19 -5.72 3.40 14.21
C SER A 19 -5.75 2.04 13.53
N LEU A 20 -4.91 1.83 12.50
CA LEU A 20 -4.87 0.57 11.76
C LEU A 20 -4.29 -0.58 12.60
N LEU A 21 -3.26 -0.32 13.40
CA LEU A 21 -2.71 -1.30 14.33
C LEU A 21 -3.78 -1.81 15.30
N GLU A 22 -4.56 -0.91 15.88
CA GLU A 22 -5.60 -1.25 16.87
C GLU A 22 -6.82 -1.91 16.21
N GLU A 23 -7.36 -1.33 15.13
CA GLU A 23 -8.60 -1.79 14.49
C GLU A 23 -8.45 -3.17 13.85
N TYR A 24 -7.30 -3.46 13.24
CA TYR A 24 -7.06 -4.71 12.51
C TYR A 24 -6.19 -5.71 13.29
N GLY A 25 -5.79 -5.37 14.51
CA GLY A 25 -4.97 -6.24 15.37
C GLY A 25 -3.60 -6.56 14.78
N LEU A 26 -2.98 -5.59 14.10
CA LEU A 26 -1.69 -5.79 13.44
C LEU A 26 -0.56 -5.83 14.47
N GLU A 27 0.42 -6.70 14.26
CA GLU A 27 1.63 -6.76 15.08
C GLU A 27 2.58 -5.61 14.74
N ASN A 28 2.62 -5.22 13.47
CA ASN A 28 3.45 -4.15 12.97
C ASN A 28 2.86 -3.52 11.70
N ILE A 29 3.15 -2.24 11.49
CA ILE A 29 2.81 -1.50 10.27
C ILE A 29 3.98 -0.58 9.89
N GLY A 30 4.26 -0.48 8.61
CA GLY A 30 5.26 0.38 8.00
C GLY A 30 4.80 0.86 6.64
N ILE A 31 5.58 1.75 6.02
CA ILE A 31 5.31 2.22 4.65
C ILE A 31 5.95 1.23 3.67
N PHE A 32 5.17 0.81 2.68
CA PHE A 32 5.66 0.08 1.53
C PHE A 32 5.81 1.03 0.35
N GLU A 33 6.97 0.97 -0.33
CA GLU A 33 7.25 1.74 -1.52
C GLU A 33 8.06 0.90 -2.50
N GLU A 34 7.64 0.86 -3.77
CA GLU A 34 8.37 0.15 -4.81
C GLU A 34 8.34 0.93 -6.13
N GLU A 35 9.51 1.08 -6.76
CA GLU A 35 9.62 1.60 -8.11
C GLU A 35 9.48 0.45 -9.12
N GLY A 36 8.39 0.48 -9.90
CA GLY A 36 8.14 -0.48 -10.96
C GLY A 36 8.84 -0.11 -12.28
N GLN A 37 8.41 -0.72 -13.38
CA GLN A 37 8.98 -0.41 -14.69
C GLN A 37 8.51 0.96 -15.20
N LYS A 38 9.46 1.75 -15.75
CA LYS A 38 9.22 3.09 -16.29
C LYS A 38 8.69 4.06 -15.24
N ASP A 39 7.44 4.50 -15.39
CA ASP A 39 6.78 5.48 -14.55
C ASP A 39 5.85 4.81 -13.51
N GLN A 40 5.92 3.48 -13.36
CA GLN A 40 5.13 2.75 -12.38
C GLN A 40 5.73 2.90 -10.99
N TYR A 41 4.86 3.12 -10.02
CA TYR A 41 5.21 3.27 -8.62
C TYR A 41 4.15 2.58 -7.77
N TYR A 42 4.53 1.89 -6.72
CA TYR A 42 3.59 1.26 -5.78
C TYR A 42 3.81 1.86 -4.40
N LEU A 43 2.73 2.24 -3.74
CA LEU A 43 2.77 2.88 -2.43
C LEU A 43 1.63 2.37 -1.55
N GLY A 44 1.95 2.08 -0.31
CA GLY A 44 0.97 1.63 0.68
C GLY A 44 1.64 1.22 1.98
N TYR A 45 1.29 0.05 2.49
CA TYR A 45 1.71 -0.44 3.79
C TYR A 45 2.44 -1.77 3.69
N THR A 46 3.46 -1.95 4.52
CA THR A 46 3.91 -3.28 4.94
C THR A 46 3.28 -3.56 6.29
N VAL A 47 2.52 -4.65 6.41
CA VAL A 47 1.85 -5.03 7.65
C VAL A 47 2.30 -6.41 8.08
N LYS A 48 2.35 -6.63 9.40
CA LYS A 48 2.60 -7.95 9.98
C LYS A 48 1.38 -8.40 10.77
N LYS A 49 0.88 -9.59 10.47
CA LYS A 49 -0.27 -10.20 11.12
C LYS A 49 -0.13 -11.71 11.18
N ASP A 50 -0.43 -12.29 12.34
CA ASP A 50 -0.31 -13.72 12.63
C ASP A 50 1.05 -14.32 12.24
N GLY A 51 2.13 -13.54 12.40
CA GLY A 51 3.49 -13.92 12.06
C GLY A 51 3.89 -13.70 10.60
N ASN A 52 2.93 -13.42 9.71
CA ASN A 52 3.15 -13.24 8.27
C ASN A 52 3.27 -11.77 7.89
N ALA A 53 4.07 -11.47 6.87
CA ALA A 53 4.23 -10.14 6.31
C ALA A 53 3.43 -10.01 5.01
N TYR A 54 2.71 -8.89 4.89
CA TYR A 54 1.93 -8.55 3.71
C TYR A 54 2.26 -7.13 3.24
N MET A 55 2.28 -6.92 1.94
CA MET A 55 2.37 -5.62 1.29
C MET A 55 0.99 -5.28 0.73
N ILE A 56 0.39 -4.20 1.25
CA ILE A 56 -0.92 -3.72 0.81
C ILE A 56 -0.71 -2.39 0.12
N HIS A 57 -0.90 -2.33 -1.19
CA HIS A 57 -0.54 -1.16 -1.97
C HIS A 57 -1.49 -0.82 -3.09
N LEU A 58 -1.36 0.42 -3.55
CA LEU A 58 -2.04 0.95 -4.72
C LEU A 58 -1.00 1.27 -5.80
N PRO A 59 -1.28 0.99 -7.08
CA PRO A 59 -0.42 1.43 -8.17
C PRO A 59 -0.62 2.92 -8.46
N TYR A 60 0.50 3.61 -8.65
CA TYR A 60 0.61 5.01 -9.04
C TYR A 60 1.42 5.14 -10.32
N LYS A 61 1.17 6.23 -11.03
CA LYS A 61 2.02 6.75 -12.09
C LYS A 61 2.81 7.93 -11.56
N LYS A 62 4.13 7.84 -11.65
CA LYS A 62 5.06 8.90 -11.29
C LYS A 62 5.29 9.84 -12.46
N ASP A 63 5.26 11.15 -12.21
CA ASP A 63 5.59 12.15 -13.22
C ASP A 63 7.07 12.58 -13.16
N HIS A 64 7.50 13.41 -14.10
CA HIS A 64 8.88 13.89 -14.19
C HIS A 64 9.34 14.72 -12.98
N ASP A 65 8.42 15.37 -12.27
CA ASP A 65 8.67 16.15 -11.04
C ASP A 65 8.61 15.27 -9.78
N GLY A 66 8.28 13.98 -9.91
CA GLY A 66 8.20 13.03 -8.80
C GLY A 66 6.87 13.03 -8.05
N GLY A 67 5.85 13.69 -8.58
CA GLY A 67 4.47 13.55 -8.13
C GLY A 67 3.87 12.21 -8.54
N LEU A 68 2.86 11.78 -7.79
CA LEU A 68 2.18 10.49 -7.96
C LEU A 68 0.69 10.74 -8.25
N GLU A 69 0.19 10.05 -9.27
CA GLU A 69 -1.24 9.96 -9.57
C GLU A 69 -1.67 8.49 -9.51
N PRO A 70 -2.75 8.12 -8.80
CA PRO A 70 -3.25 6.75 -8.80
C PRO A 70 -3.48 6.24 -10.22
N ALA A 71 -2.89 5.09 -10.56
CA ALA A 71 -3.07 4.42 -11.85
C ALA A 71 -4.30 3.50 -11.85
N SER A 72 -4.76 3.09 -10.66
CA SER A 72 -5.98 2.33 -10.40
C SER A 72 -6.52 2.74 -9.03
N ASP A 73 -7.80 2.49 -8.80
CA ASP A 73 -8.45 2.61 -7.48
C ASP A 73 -8.48 1.27 -6.71
N GLN A 74 -7.91 0.21 -7.30
CA GLN A 74 -7.92 -1.13 -6.73
C GLN A 74 -6.62 -1.43 -5.98
N TRP A 75 -6.77 -1.80 -4.70
CA TRP A 75 -5.69 -2.23 -3.85
C TRP A 75 -5.31 -3.68 -4.11
N THR A 76 -4.04 -3.97 -3.85
CA THR A 76 -3.43 -5.30 -3.98
C THR A 76 -2.86 -5.72 -2.63
N ILE A 77 -2.96 -7.02 -2.33
CA ILE A 77 -2.29 -7.69 -1.22
C ILE A 77 -1.25 -8.63 -1.83
N GLU A 78 0.00 -8.44 -1.46
CA GLU A 78 1.09 -9.37 -1.74
C GLU A 78 1.59 -9.95 -0.42
N SER A 79 2.01 -11.21 -0.43
CA SER A 79 2.66 -11.84 0.72
C SER A 79 4.16 -11.95 0.47
N ASP A 80 4.96 -11.96 1.54
CA ASP A 80 6.39 -12.30 1.45
C ASP A 80 6.62 -13.79 1.10
N ASP A 81 5.56 -14.61 1.17
CA ASP A 81 5.60 -16.01 0.74
C ASP A 81 5.60 -16.12 -0.81
N PRO A 82 6.67 -16.67 -1.42
CA PRO A 82 6.82 -16.72 -2.88
C PRO A 82 5.89 -17.72 -3.57
N GLU A 83 5.21 -18.60 -2.82
CA GLU A 83 4.22 -19.53 -3.36
C GLU A 83 2.80 -18.94 -3.33
N SER A 84 2.61 -17.85 -2.59
CA SER A 84 1.35 -17.13 -2.48
C SER A 84 1.17 -16.18 -3.66
N ALA A 85 -0.01 -16.25 -4.28
CA ALA A 85 -0.35 -15.38 -5.39
C ALA A 85 -0.88 -14.03 -4.88
N ASP A 86 -0.51 -12.96 -5.57
CA ASP A 86 -1.02 -11.61 -5.29
C ASP A 86 -2.54 -11.59 -5.44
N THR A 87 -3.21 -10.98 -4.47
CA THR A 87 -4.66 -10.80 -4.51
C THR A 87 -4.97 -9.35 -4.80
N THR A 88 -5.59 -9.09 -5.95
CA THR A 88 -5.92 -7.75 -6.43
C THR A 88 -7.43 -7.52 -6.45
N GLY A 89 -7.86 -6.27 -6.43
CA GLY A 89 -9.24 -5.89 -6.76
C GLY A 89 -10.05 -5.35 -5.59
N PHE A 90 -9.40 -5.04 -4.47
CA PHE A 90 -10.05 -4.46 -3.30
C PHE A 90 -10.36 -2.99 -3.55
N ASP A 91 -11.61 -2.57 -3.31
CA ASP A 91 -12.05 -1.19 -3.52
C ASP A 91 -11.47 -0.19 -2.48
N SER A 92 -10.79 -0.68 -1.45
CA SER A 92 -10.19 0.15 -0.40
C SER A 92 -9.07 -0.62 0.33
N MET A 93 -8.18 0.15 0.96
CA MET A 93 -7.16 -0.39 1.87
C MET A 93 -7.80 -1.19 3.00
N GLU A 94 -8.88 -0.68 3.60
CA GLU A 94 -9.61 -1.37 4.67
C GLU A 94 -10.20 -2.70 4.21
N ALA A 95 -10.70 -2.78 2.96
CA ALA A 95 -11.17 -4.06 2.42
C ALA A 95 -10.02 -5.06 2.29
N ALA A 96 -8.85 -4.62 1.83
CA ALA A 96 -7.65 -5.45 1.75
C ALA A 96 -7.17 -5.92 3.15
N LEU A 97 -7.14 -5.01 4.13
CA LEU A 97 -6.75 -5.32 5.51
C LEU A 97 -7.67 -6.32 6.23
N ARG A 98 -8.95 -6.40 5.83
CA ARG A 98 -9.90 -7.38 6.40
C ARG A 98 -9.73 -8.79 5.85
N GLU A 99 -9.07 -8.94 4.70
CA GLU A 99 -8.84 -10.24 4.07
C GLU A 99 -7.66 -10.99 4.69
N ILE A 100 -6.72 -10.26 5.33
CA ILE A 100 -5.55 -10.82 6.02
C ILE A 100 -5.78 -11.06 7.52
#